data_AF-A0A0F4ISG7-F1
#
_entry.id   AF-A0A0F4ISG7-F1
#
_cell.length_a   1.000
_cell.length_b   1.000
_cell.length_c   1.000
_cell.angle_alpha   90.00
_cell.angle_beta   90.00
_cell.angle_gamma   90.00
#
_symmetry.space_group_name_H-M   'P 1'
#
loop_
_entity.id
_entity.type
_entity.pdbx_description
1 polymer ?
#
loop_
_entity_poly.entity_id
_entity_poly.type
_entity_poly.pdbx_seq_one_letter_code
_entity_poly.pdbx_strand_id
1 'polypeptide(L)'
;MIVMDGRELVRAVAEIGTARGRRAWRAALRHRRTDAEGLAPRGAERARVPGLLEGTEARPGGGVLRFARSELTVRVGVGGAVFWGWDGAGPEPSYAVLGGGPEPDARAVLEPDTGGGWRVVSERVTVAVSRHGAVEVRTPGGAVLRRELPPRWWDPVEGAAPG
;
A
#
# COMPACT_ATOMS: atom_id res chain seq x y z
N MET A 1 -13.54 -15.81 24.14
CA MET A 1 -12.55 -16.90 24.13
C MET A 1 -13.32 -18.21 23.98
N ILE A 2 -13.52 -18.68 22.74
CA ILE A 2 -14.24 -19.93 22.49
C ILE A 2 -13.23 -21.06 22.71
N VAL A 3 -13.37 -21.79 23.82
CA VAL A 3 -12.56 -22.98 24.09
C VAL A 3 -13.06 -24.08 23.15
N MET A 4 -12.18 -24.55 22.27
CA MET A 4 -12.43 -25.67 21.37
C MET A 4 -12.55 -26.97 22.18
N ASP A 5 -13.69 -27.64 22.08
CA ASP A 5 -13.92 -28.97 22.68
C ASP A 5 -13.32 -30.07 21.80
N GLY A 6 -12.60 -31.02 22.40
CA GLY A 6 -12.02 -32.16 21.72
C GLY A 6 -13.03 -33.02 20.96
N ARG A 7 -14.32 -32.98 21.32
CA ARG A 7 -15.39 -33.65 20.56
C ARG A 7 -15.65 -33.04 19.18
N GLU A 8 -15.49 -31.73 19.02
CA GLU A 8 -15.59 -31.07 17.71
C GLU A 8 -14.40 -31.42 16.81
N LEU A 9 -13.22 -31.62 17.41
CA LEU A 9 -12.03 -32.10 16.70
C LEU A 9 -12.23 -33.53 16.18
N VAL A 10 -12.77 -34.42 17.01
CA VAL A 10 -13.06 -35.81 16.63
C VAL A 10 -14.13 -35.89 15.54
N ARG A 11 -15.14 -35.01 15.60
CA ARG A 11 -16.19 -34.91 14.57
C ARG A 11 -15.62 -34.39 13.23
N ALA A 12 -14.76 -33.37 13.28
CA ALA A 12 -14.07 -32.85 12.10
C ALA A 12 -13.15 -33.90 11.44
N VAL A 13 -12.46 -34.74 12.24
CA VAL A 13 -11.63 -35.84 11.74
C VAL A 13 -12.48 -36.99 11.16
N ALA A 14 -13.63 -37.29 11.76
CA ALA A 14 -14.53 -38.34 11.26
C ALA A 14 -15.13 -37.98 9.88
N GLU A 15 -15.44 -36.71 9.63
CA GLU A 15 -15.98 -36.26 8.33
C GLU A 15 -14.96 -36.36 7.18
N ILE A 16 -13.66 -36.20 7.47
CA ILE A 16 -12.55 -36.41 6.51
C ILE A 16 -12.48 -37.89 6.06
N GLY A 17 -12.92 -38.83 6.91
CA GLY A 17 -12.98 -40.27 6.60
C GLY A 17 -14.10 -40.67 5.64
N THR A 18 -15.08 -39.80 5.37
CA THR A 18 -16.23 -40.13 4.50
C THR A 18 -15.89 -39.97 3.02
N ALA A 19 -16.57 -40.75 2.15
CA ALA A 19 -16.39 -40.63 0.69
C ALA A 19 -16.68 -39.21 0.15
N ARG A 20 -17.55 -38.44 0.84
CA ARG A 20 -17.87 -37.04 0.51
C ARG A 20 -16.74 -36.10 0.95
N GLY A 21 -16.19 -36.27 2.15
CA GLY A 21 -15.03 -35.52 2.64
C GLY A 21 -13.76 -35.75 1.81
N ARG A 22 -13.49 -37.01 1.41
CA ARG A 22 -12.38 -37.34 0.51
C ARG A 22 -12.54 -36.72 -0.88
N ARG A 23 -13.77 -36.58 -1.39
CA ARG A 23 -14.05 -35.91 -2.67
C ARG A 23 -13.87 -34.39 -2.57
N ALA A 24 -14.32 -33.78 -1.49
CA ALA A 24 -14.13 -32.35 -1.23
C ALA A 24 -12.64 -32.01 -1.05
N TRP A 25 -11.90 -32.82 -0.31
CA TRP A 25 -10.45 -32.65 -0.15
C TRP A 25 -9.68 -32.86 -1.46
N ARG A 26 -10.05 -33.86 -2.26
CA ARG A 26 -9.50 -34.03 -3.62
C ARG A 26 -9.86 -32.87 -4.55
N ALA A 27 -11.06 -32.30 -4.43
CA ALA A 27 -11.45 -31.12 -5.20
C ALA A 27 -10.63 -29.89 -4.78
N ALA A 28 -10.44 -29.66 -3.48
CA ALA A 28 -9.60 -28.59 -2.97
C ALA A 28 -8.13 -28.76 -3.37
N LEU A 29 -7.59 -29.98 -3.31
CA LEU A 29 -6.24 -30.27 -3.78
C LEU A 29 -6.09 -30.09 -5.30
N ARG A 30 -7.10 -30.51 -6.08
CA ARG A 30 -7.09 -30.27 -7.53
C ARG A 30 -7.16 -28.79 -7.84
N HIS A 31 -8.05 -28.04 -7.19
CA HIS A 31 -8.16 -26.59 -7.34
C HIS A 31 -6.83 -25.90 -7.03
N ARG A 32 -6.19 -26.27 -5.91
CA ARG A 32 -4.89 -25.75 -5.50
C ARG A 32 -3.76 -26.13 -6.45
N ARG A 33 -3.86 -27.27 -7.15
CA ARG A 33 -2.93 -27.67 -8.20
C ARG A 33 -3.17 -26.91 -9.50
N THR A 34 -4.43 -26.75 -9.94
CA THR A 34 -4.74 -25.93 -11.13
C THR A 34 -4.39 -24.46 -10.95
N ASP A 35 -4.57 -23.90 -9.74
CA ASP A 35 -4.13 -22.54 -9.42
C ASP A 35 -2.60 -22.41 -9.44
N ALA A 36 -1.88 -23.48 -9.09
CA ALA A 36 -0.42 -23.51 -9.12
C ALA A 36 0.14 -23.79 -10.52
N GLU A 37 -0.58 -24.53 -11.37
CA GLU A 37 -0.20 -24.84 -12.75
C GLU A 37 -0.48 -23.68 -13.72
N GLY A 38 -1.45 -22.82 -13.42
CA GLY A 38 -1.79 -21.64 -14.23
C GLY A 38 -1.02 -20.36 -13.87
N LEU A 39 -0.25 -20.37 -12.79
CA LEU A 39 0.58 -19.24 -12.35
C LEU A 39 2.05 -19.60 -12.56
N ALA A 40 2.79 -18.73 -13.26
CA ALA A 40 4.23 -18.88 -13.38
C ALA A 40 4.85 -19.08 -11.99
N PRO A 41 5.86 -19.98 -11.83
CA PRO A 41 6.52 -20.19 -10.56
C PRO A 41 6.97 -18.84 -9.98
N ARG A 42 6.39 -18.45 -8.84
CA ARG A 42 6.85 -17.26 -8.13
C ARG A 42 8.26 -17.57 -7.63
N GLY A 43 9.27 -16.95 -8.24
CA GLY A 43 10.64 -17.00 -7.76
C GLY A 43 10.76 -16.45 -6.34
N ALA A 44 11.96 -16.41 -5.78
CA ALA A 44 12.14 -15.69 -4.52
C ALA A 44 11.64 -14.25 -4.69
N GLU A 45 10.71 -13.80 -3.84
CA GLU A 45 10.18 -12.44 -3.86
C GLU A 45 10.80 -11.66 -2.71
N ARG A 46 11.31 -10.46 -2.97
CA ARG A 46 11.91 -9.60 -1.93
C ARG A 46 11.05 -8.37 -1.73
N ALA A 47 10.75 -8.07 -0.46
CA ALA A 47 10.05 -6.85 -0.10
C ALA A 47 10.92 -5.63 -0.43
N ARG A 48 10.57 -4.91 -1.49
CA ARG A 48 11.11 -3.59 -1.82
C ARG A 48 10.39 -2.53 -1.00
N VAL A 49 11.17 -1.62 -0.43
CA VAL A 49 10.71 -0.43 0.29
C VAL A 49 11.34 0.82 -0.34
N PRO A 50 10.71 2.00 -0.21
CA PRO A 50 11.15 3.24 -0.85
C PRO A 50 12.64 3.56 -0.71
N GLY A 51 13.21 3.33 0.47
CA GLY A 51 14.57 3.71 0.80
C GLY A 51 14.63 5.04 1.55
N LEU A 52 15.80 5.67 1.56
CA LEU A 52 15.98 7.00 2.14
C LEU A 52 15.54 8.07 1.13
N LEU A 53 14.99 9.17 1.63
CA LEU A 53 14.70 10.34 0.84
C LEU A 53 15.99 11.00 0.36
N GLU A 54 16.09 11.28 -0.94
CA GLU A 54 17.27 11.84 -1.61
C GLU A 54 17.04 13.24 -2.18
N GLY A 55 15.80 13.58 -2.53
CA GLY A 55 15.49 14.89 -3.07
C GLY A 55 14.00 15.18 -3.15
N THR A 56 13.69 16.43 -3.46
CA THR A 56 12.31 16.92 -3.59
C THR A 56 12.17 17.93 -4.71
N GLU A 57 11.00 17.94 -5.32
CA GLU A 57 10.63 18.88 -6.37
C GLU A 57 9.25 19.46 -6.06
N ALA A 58 9.19 20.78 -5.83
CA ALA A 58 7.94 21.45 -5.58
C ALA A 58 7.08 21.50 -6.85
N ARG A 59 5.78 21.25 -6.71
CA ARG A 59 4.78 21.34 -7.78
C ARG A 59 3.51 22.00 -7.24
N PRO A 60 2.59 22.50 -8.09
CA PRO A 60 1.33 23.06 -7.61
C PRO A 60 0.61 22.11 -6.66
N GLY A 61 0.20 22.61 -5.49
CA GLY A 61 -0.47 21.82 -4.46
C GLY A 61 0.43 20.93 -3.60
N GLY A 62 1.75 20.88 -3.83
CA GLY A 62 2.66 19.99 -3.10
C GLY A 62 3.95 19.71 -3.86
N GLY A 63 4.15 18.45 -4.26
CA GLY A 63 5.36 18.09 -5.00
C GLY A 63 5.66 16.60 -5.08
N VAL A 64 6.86 16.30 -5.55
CA VAL A 64 7.41 14.95 -5.68
C VAL A 64 8.57 14.79 -4.71
N LEU A 65 8.56 13.69 -3.98
CA LEU A 65 9.62 13.27 -3.06
C LEU A 65 10.30 12.05 -3.65
N ARG A 66 11.59 12.18 -3.93
CA ARG A 66 12.42 11.14 -4.54
C ARG A 66 13.15 10.36 -3.45
N PHE A 67 12.83 9.09 -3.35
CA PHE A 67 13.55 8.13 -2.51
C PHE A 67 14.49 7.30 -3.39
N ALA A 68 15.48 6.68 -2.77
CA ALA A 68 16.50 5.88 -3.44
C ALA A 68 15.98 4.84 -4.46
N ARG A 69 14.74 4.35 -4.30
CA ARG A 69 14.15 3.31 -5.15
C ARG A 69 12.70 3.58 -5.57
N SER A 70 12.18 4.77 -5.31
CA SER A 70 10.78 5.10 -5.62
C SER A 70 10.52 6.60 -5.57
N GLU A 71 9.45 7.03 -6.21
CA GLU A 71 8.98 8.41 -6.12
C GLU A 71 7.61 8.47 -5.46
N LEU A 72 7.39 9.45 -4.58
CA LEU A 72 6.10 9.75 -3.99
C LEU A 72 5.63 11.10 -4.50
N THR A 73 4.48 11.13 -5.18
CA THR A 73 3.78 12.37 -5.49
C THR A 73 2.79 12.67 -4.38
N VAL A 74 2.79 13.91 -3.88
CA VAL A 74 1.80 14.42 -2.93
C VAL A 74 1.19 15.70 -3.48
N ARG A 75 -0.15 15.78 -3.47
CA ARG A 75 -0.89 16.95 -3.91
C ARG A 75 -2.06 17.22 -2.97
N VAL A 76 -2.20 18.47 -2.57
CA VAL A 76 -3.36 19.01 -1.86
C VAL A 76 -4.16 19.85 -2.84
N GLY A 77 -5.45 19.55 -2.97
CA GLY A 77 -6.39 20.29 -3.80
C GLY A 77 -7.15 21.36 -3.02
N VAL A 78 -7.76 22.30 -3.75
CA VAL A 78 -8.67 23.30 -3.21
C VAL A 78 -9.77 22.61 -2.41
N GLY A 79 -9.95 23.02 -1.16
CA GLY A 79 -10.88 22.39 -0.21
C GLY A 79 -10.24 21.38 0.74
N GLY A 80 -8.94 21.09 0.60
CA GLY A 80 -8.21 20.21 1.53
C GLY A 80 -8.25 18.72 1.16
N ALA A 81 -8.68 18.38 -0.05
CA ALA A 81 -8.56 17.03 -0.58
C ALA A 81 -7.08 16.67 -0.75
N VAL A 82 -6.68 15.48 -0.32
CA VAL A 82 -5.29 15.02 -0.40
C VAL A 82 -5.19 13.82 -1.32
N PHE A 83 -4.29 13.92 -2.30
CA PHE A 83 -3.84 12.82 -3.13
C PHE A 83 -2.38 12.50 -2.82
N TRP A 84 -2.05 11.21 -2.73
CA TRP A 84 -0.67 10.75 -2.85
C TRP A 84 -0.60 9.45 -3.66
N GLY A 85 0.50 9.27 -4.39
CA GLY A 85 0.72 8.12 -5.25
C GLY A 85 2.20 7.79 -5.35
N TRP A 86 2.51 6.50 -5.39
CA TRP A 86 3.86 6.00 -5.57
C TRP A 86 4.14 5.68 -7.03
N ASP A 87 5.38 5.91 -7.47
CA ASP A 87 5.92 5.49 -8.76
C ASP A 87 5.05 5.89 -9.96
N GLY A 88 4.58 7.14 -9.96
CA GLY A 88 3.77 7.71 -11.04
C GLY A 88 2.30 7.33 -11.03
N ALA A 89 1.83 6.57 -10.03
CA ALA A 89 0.40 6.34 -9.84
C ALA A 89 -0.33 7.68 -9.70
N GLY A 90 -1.27 7.94 -10.62
CA GLY A 90 -2.10 9.14 -10.65
C GLY A 90 -3.44 8.96 -9.91
N PRO A 91 -4.23 10.03 -9.78
CA PRO A 91 -5.57 9.96 -9.19
C PRO A 91 -6.57 9.21 -10.08
N GLU A 92 -6.26 9.06 -11.37
CA GLU A 92 -7.04 8.28 -12.33
C GLU A 92 -6.34 6.96 -12.68
N PRO A 93 -7.10 5.88 -12.97
CA PRO A 93 -8.56 5.79 -12.90
C PRO A 93 -9.04 5.43 -11.47
N SER A 94 -9.75 6.35 -10.81
CA SER A 94 -10.35 6.09 -9.48
C SER A 94 -11.85 6.29 -9.53
N TYR A 95 -12.62 5.32 -9.05
CA TYR A 95 -14.09 5.43 -8.98
C TYR A 95 -14.56 6.56 -8.05
N ALA A 96 -13.70 6.97 -7.10
CA ALA A 96 -14.01 8.00 -6.12
C ALA A 96 -13.64 9.41 -6.60
N VAL A 97 -12.98 9.53 -7.76
CA VAL A 97 -12.51 10.79 -8.30
C VAL A 97 -13.07 10.96 -9.71
N LEU A 98 -13.94 11.96 -9.88
CA LEU A 98 -14.44 12.33 -11.21
C LEU A 98 -13.39 13.23 -11.88
N GLY A 99 -12.87 12.80 -13.03
CA GLY A 99 -11.77 13.48 -13.72
C GLY A 99 -10.47 13.47 -12.91
N GLY A 100 -9.60 14.47 -13.15
CA GLY A 100 -8.29 14.58 -12.49
C GLY A 100 -8.32 14.94 -10.99
N GLY A 101 -9.51 15.04 -10.39
CA GLY A 101 -9.74 15.47 -9.01
C GLY A 101 -9.77 16.99 -8.83
N PRO A 102 -9.89 17.47 -7.58
CA PRO A 102 -9.89 18.90 -7.29
C PRO A 102 -8.59 19.58 -7.76
N GLU A 103 -8.73 20.82 -8.24
CA GLU A 103 -7.60 21.65 -8.68
C GLU A 103 -6.56 21.78 -7.55
N PRO A 104 -5.23 21.75 -7.83
CA PRO A 104 -4.22 21.95 -6.81
C PRO A 104 -4.38 23.27 -6.06
N ASP A 105 -4.21 23.25 -4.74
CA ASP A 105 -4.22 24.46 -3.92
C ASP A 105 -2.91 25.24 -4.13
N ALA A 106 -2.98 26.40 -4.77
CA ALA A 106 -1.81 27.25 -5.01
C ALA A 106 -1.16 27.79 -3.72
N ARG A 107 -1.88 27.73 -2.58
CA ARG A 107 -1.35 28.11 -1.26
C ARG A 107 -0.63 26.98 -0.56
N ALA A 108 -0.71 25.75 -1.08
CA ALA A 108 -0.02 24.63 -0.47
C ALA A 108 1.46 24.67 -0.85
N VAL A 109 2.33 24.60 0.16
CA VAL A 109 3.79 24.71 0.01
C VAL A 109 4.45 23.43 0.48
N LEU A 110 5.43 22.95 -0.29
CA LEU A 110 6.32 21.86 0.11
C LEU A 110 7.54 22.44 0.82
N GLU A 111 7.76 22.05 2.07
CA GLU A 111 8.86 22.55 2.90
C GLU A 111 9.50 21.43 3.76
N PRO A 112 10.75 21.60 4.21
CA PRO A 112 11.41 20.66 5.11
C PRO A 112 10.66 20.50 6.44
N ASP A 113 10.65 19.29 6.99
CA ASP A 113 10.08 19.02 8.31
C ASP A 113 11.18 18.68 9.34
N THR A 114 10.86 18.91 10.61
CA THR A 114 11.77 18.76 11.77
C THR A 114 12.33 17.35 11.96
N GLY A 115 11.69 16.31 11.41
CA GLY A 115 12.13 14.90 11.51
C GLY A 115 13.10 14.43 10.41
N GLY A 116 13.65 15.35 9.61
CA GLY A 116 14.43 15.02 8.40
C GLY A 116 13.56 14.52 7.24
N GLY A 117 12.24 14.65 7.39
CA GLY A 117 11.26 14.45 6.33
C GLY A 117 10.90 15.78 5.67
N TRP A 118 9.78 15.78 4.97
CA TRP A 118 9.21 16.95 4.31
C TRP A 118 7.72 17.02 4.58
N ARG A 119 7.13 18.19 4.40
CA ARG A 119 5.69 18.36 4.56
C ARG A 119 5.11 19.27 3.50
N VAL A 120 3.90 18.96 3.08
CA VAL A 120 3.05 19.86 2.32
C VAL A 120 2.12 20.55 3.29
N VAL A 121 2.19 21.86 3.40
CA VAL A 121 1.37 22.67 4.31
C VAL A 121 0.39 23.49 3.49
N SER A 122 -0.90 23.34 3.77
CA SER A 122 -1.95 24.24 3.30
C SER A 122 -2.71 24.82 4.49
N GLU A 123 -3.58 25.79 4.21
CA GLU A 123 -4.49 26.37 5.21
C GLU A 123 -5.39 25.30 5.87
N ARG A 124 -5.73 24.24 5.15
CA ARG A 124 -6.73 23.24 5.58
C ARG A 124 -6.15 21.92 6.05
N VAL A 125 -4.94 21.56 5.62
CA VAL A 125 -4.34 20.26 5.90
C VAL A 125 -2.83 20.33 5.82
N THR A 126 -2.16 19.55 6.66
CA THR A 126 -0.73 19.29 6.53
C THR A 126 -0.51 17.82 6.21
N VAL A 127 0.30 17.53 5.20
CA VAL A 127 0.73 16.18 4.86
C VAL A 127 2.21 16.06 5.18
N ALA A 128 2.56 15.36 6.25
CA ALA A 128 3.93 15.10 6.63
C ALA A 128 4.40 13.77 6.03
N VAL A 129 5.60 13.77 5.45
CA VAL A 129 6.26 12.59 4.90
C VAL A 129 7.60 12.41 5.58
N SER A 130 7.77 11.27 6.24
CA SER A 130 9.05 10.93 6.87
C SER A 130 10.14 10.63 5.83
N ARG A 131 11.41 10.70 6.26
CA ARG A 131 12.58 10.32 5.45
C ARG A 131 12.58 8.90 4.89
N HIS A 132 11.68 8.03 5.39
CA HIS A 132 11.54 6.63 4.96
C HIS A 132 10.20 6.35 4.25
N GLY A 133 9.39 7.37 3.98
CA GLY A 133 8.17 7.24 3.18
C GLY A 133 6.88 6.97 3.95
N ALA A 134 6.88 7.00 5.29
CA ALA A 134 5.63 7.06 6.05
C ALA A 134 4.93 8.42 5.81
N VAL A 135 3.61 8.39 5.63
CA VAL A 135 2.78 9.58 5.35
C VAL A 135 1.79 9.80 6.48
N GLU A 136 1.68 11.04 6.97
CA GLU A 136 0.69 11.46 7.95
C GLU A 136 -0.11 12.66 7.44
N VAL A 137 -1.43 12.55 7.49
CA VAL A 137 -2.35 13.65 7.20
C VAL A 137 -2.82 14.23 8.52
N ARG A 138 -2.68 15.55 8.68
CA ARG A 138 -2.96 16.28 9.92
C ARG A 138 -3.88 17.47 9.67
N THR A 139 -4.74 17.75 10.64
CA THR A 139 -5.48 19.02 10.70
C THR A 139 -4.52 20.21 10.82
N PRO A 140 -4.99 21.45 10.58
CA PRO A 140 -4.18 22.65 10.80
C PRO A 140 -3.70 22.79 12.26
N GLY A 141 -4.48 22.29 13.23
CA GLY A 141 -4.10 22.23 14.65
C GLY A 141 -3.12 21.10 15.01
N GLY A 142 -2.64 20.32 14.03
CA GLY A 142 -1.65 19.27 14.22
C GLY A 142 -2.20 17.89 14.59
N ALA A 143 -3.51 17.75 14.83
CA ALA A 143 -4.12 16.45 15.11
C ALA A 143 -4.03 15.52 13.89
N VAL A 144 -3.58 14.27 14.09
CA VAL A 144 -3.43 13.27 13.04
C VAL A 144 -4.78 12.71 12.63
N LEU A 145 -5.14 12.86 11.36
CA LEU A 145 -6.35 12.31 10.73
C LEU A 145 -6.12 10.91 10.17
N ARG A 146 -4.95 10.68 9.55
CA ARG A 146 -4.58 9.40 8.96
C ARG A 146 -3.07 9.22 8.98
N ARG A 147 -2.63 7.97 9.16
CA ARG A 147 -1.23 7.56 9.03
C ARG A 147 -1.12 6.36 8.10
N GLU A 148 -0.14 6.39 7.22
CA GLU A 148 0.20 5.32 6.27
C GLU A 148 1.68 4.95 6.43
N LEU A 149 1.97 3.66 6.50
CA LEU A 149 3.35 3.16 6.50
C LEU A 149 3.89 3.12 5.07
N PRO A 150 5.22 3.21 4.87
CA PRO A 150 5.77 3.08 3.53
C PRO A 150 5.39 1.73 2.93
N PRO A 151 5.04 1.69 1.64
CA PRO A 151 4.63 0.46 0.97
C PRO A 151 5.75 -0.58 0.98
N ARG A 152 5.33 -1.84 0.89
CA ARG A 152 6.20 -3.00 0.66
C ARG A 152 5.74 -3.65 -0.64
N TRP A 153 6.53 -3.49 -1.69
CA TRP A 153 6.30 -4.16 -2.97
C TRP A 153 7.03 -5.49 -2.97
N TRP A 154 6.49 -6.48 -3.67
CA TRP A 154 7.16 -7.77 -3.86
C TRP A 154 7.80 -7.76 -5.23
N ASP A 155 9.13 -7.66 -5.27
CA ASP A 155 9.89 -7.75 -6.52
C ASP A 155 10.40 -9.19 -6.69
N PRO A 156 10.36 -9.75 -7.91
CA PRO A 156 11.10 -10.96 -8.22
C PRO A 156 12.60 -10.75 -7.95
N VAL A 157 13.25 -11.70 -7.28
CA VAL A 157 14.70 -11.67 -7.11
C VAL A 157 15.35 -11.93 -8.46
N GLU A 158 16.17 -10.97 -8.93
CA GLU A 158 17.01 -11.15 -10.11
C GLU A 158 17.86 -12.42 -9.97
N GLY A 159 17.72 -13.33 -10.94
CA GLY A 159 18.47 -14.61 -10.98
C GLY A 159 17.65 -15.88 -10.77
N ALA A 160 16.34 -15.79 -10.49
CA ALA A 160 15.46 -16.96 -10.54
C ALA A 160 15.05 -17.26 -11.99
N ALA A 161 15.98 -17.83 -12.77
CA ALA A 161 15.60 -18.44 -14.05
C ALA A 161 14.64 -19.61 -13.77
N PRO A 162 13.53 -19.75 -14.53
CA PRO A 162 12.78 -20.99 -14.51
C PRO A 162 13.67 -22.09 -15.10
N GLY A 163 14.03 -23.07 -14.26
CA GLY A 163 14.67 -24.32 -14.69
C GLY A 163 13.66 -25.30 -15.28
#